data_AF-A0A0V8QCU8-F1
#
_entry.id   AF-A0A0V8QCU8-F1
#
_cell.length_a   1.000
_cell.length_b   1.000
_cell.length_c   1.000
_cell.angle_alpha   90.00
_cell.angle_beta   90.00
_cell.angle_gamma   90.00
#
_symmetry.space_group_name_H-M   'P 1'
#
loop_
_entity.id
_entity.type
_entity.pdbx_description
1 polymer ?
#
loop_
_entity_poly.entity_id
_entity_poly.type
_entity_poly.pdbx_seq_one_letter_code
_entity_poly.pdbx_strand_id
1 'polypeptide(L)'
;MYIIVRKDWHPGLSTCNLIDGELSLIEKMNSVIRFAEAKSIFVEFFVYTSVYYRTTPKGSLQCVDEFREKGIGLTVVNDGKEEIFSFDGMDFEKIERKCYQILGFTKKDYFKDEITVKGYGYKKDYFSTKGFIHKVNQFFKNNQEEGVDLVISCQFEEIMVANNYSFACDGRLFQKLIVSENGEIVKTLSSNDRTFIGDKYKRCYKKAELCTENKERKYDRILFAPMASGMLMHEICGHMLENDFFIQGNSLFKCIGQRVCNSTISVYDNPYRMYGKIKHIDDEGNILKKTPLIVRGKLTGLLGCRYAQTTDKKLPFASKARRESHEYVPTGRSFCIELVSSNCKKISVSELQDVLVVKTFSSSSFVPATNEVKCESSELYLFDADGQLIKIKGELKIRLKGNDFLRNIISVYDDYTYQENMCYSSSGHVSAATYTPSIMMDNTSLSIKIAAAS
;
A
#
# COMPACT_ATOMS: atom_id res chain seq x y z
N MET A 1 12.79 21.69 30.33
CA MET A 1 12.89 20.82 31.51
C MET A 1 13.23 19.43 30.99
N TYR A 2 14.33 18.84 31.48
CA TYR A 2 14.94 17.63 30.93
C TYR A 2 14.04 16.40 31.14
N ILE A 3 13.67 15.70 30.06
CA ILE A 3 13.08 14.36 30.16
C ILE A 3 14.25 13.38 30.27
N ILE A 4 14.35 12.70 31.42
CA ILE A 4 15.45 11.81 31.76
C ILE A 4 15.40 10.57 30.87
N VAL A 5 16.42 10.43 30.03
CA VAL A 5 16.72 9.23 29.26
C VAL A 5 17.36 8.21 30.21
N ARG A 6 16.61 7.19 30.65
CA ARG A 6 17.28 5.96 31.11
C ARG A 6 17.75 5.19 29.90
N LYS A 7 19.03 5.41 29.60
CA LYS A 7 19.90 4.56 28.81
C LYS A 7 19.85 3.17 29.47
N ASP A 8 19.26 2.19 28.80
CA ASP A 8 19.86 0.87 28.60
C ASP A 8 18.90 -0.01 27.80
N TRP A 9 19.48 -0.65 26.77
CA TRP A 9 18.91 -1.50 25.72
C TRP A 9 18.33 -0.83 24.46
N HIS A 10 19.02 -1.11 23.36
CA HIS A 10 18.80 -0.79 21.94
C HIS A 10 19.42 0.51 21.40
N PRO A 11 20.51 0.42 20.61
CA PRO A 11 21.07 1.56 19.88
C PRO A 11 20.16 1.89 18.69
N GLY A 12 19.37 2.95 18.79
CA GLY A 12 18.56 3.44 17.66
C GLY A 12 17.42 4.41 17.99
N LEU A 13 17.05 4.60 19.26
CA LEU A 13 15.95 5.50 19.63
C LEU A 13 16.41 6.96 19.63
N SER A 14 15.88 7.77 18.70
CA SER A 14 16.05 9.21 18.69
C SER A 14 14.83 9.90 19.31
N THR A 15 15.05 10.88 20.17
CA THR A 15 13.98 11.70 20.78
C THR A 15 13.30 12.56 19.71
N CYS A 16 11.96 12.52 19.64
CA CYS A 16 11.14 13.44 18.82
C CYS A 16 11.30 14.85 19.43
N ASN A 17 11.75 15.84 18.64
CA ASN A 17 11.74 17.24 19.08
C ASN A 17 10.35 17.78 18.79
N LEU A 18 9.46 17.63 19.77
CA LEU A 18 8.12 18.18 19.73
C LEU A 18 8.22 19.71 19.80
N ILE A 19 7.49 20.43 18.94
CA ILE A 19 7.42 21.89 18.96
C ILE A 19 6.74 22.32 20.27
N ASP A 20 7.16 23.43 20.87
CA ASP A 20 6.48 24.00 22.04
C ASP A 20 4.99 24.25 21.71
N GLY A 21 4.11 23.47 22.34
CA GLY A 21 2.68 23.36 22.01
C GLY A 21 2.21 21.91 21.78
N GLU A 22 3.04 21.09 21.13
CA GLU A 22 2.78 19.66 20.91
C GLU A 22 2.90 18.85 22.20
N LEU A 23 3.74 19.27 23.15
CA LEU A 23 3.86 18.67 24.48
C LEU A 23 2.55 18.80 25.29
N SER A 24 1.96 20.00 25.35
CA SER A 24 0.66 20.21 26.02
C SER A 24 -0.45 19.39 25.37
N LEU A 25 -0.38 19.27 24.04
CA LEU A 25 -1.24 18.41 23.26
C LEU A 25 -1.08 16.93 23.68
N ILE A 26 0.14 16.41 23.76
CA ILE A 26 0.43 15.03 24.17
C ILE A 26 -0.10 14.74 25.58
N GLU A 27 0.11 15.66 26.52
CA GLU A 27 -0.37 15.53 27.90
C GLU A 27 -1.90 15.44 27.96
N LYS A 28 -2.60 16.26 27.17
CA LYS A 28 -4.07 16.24 27.06
C LYS A 28 -4.56 14.97 26.39
N MET A 29 -3.94 14.55 25.29
CA MET A 29 -4.26 13.31 24.58
C MET A 29 -4.10 12.10 25.50
N ASN A 30 -3.00 12.04 26.25
CA ASN A 30 -2.74 10.96 27.19
C ASN A 30 -3.80 10.88 28.28
N SER A 31 -4.28 12.03 28.78
CA SER A 31 -5.35 12.04 29.77
C SER A 31 -6.67 11.49 29.22
N VAL A 32 -7.01 11.84 27.98
CA VAL A 32 -8.17 11.27 27.28
C VAL A 32 -8.00 9.75 27.11
N ILE A 33 -6.82 9.29 26.69
CA ILE A 33 -6.52 7.87 26.49
C ILE A 33 -6.65 7.08 27.78
N ARG A 34 -6.07 7.57 28.89
CA ARG A 34 -6.19 6.90 30.20
C ARG A 34 -7.62 6.76 30.68
N PHE A 35 -8.42 7.78 30.43
CA PHE A 35 -9.84 7.69 30.75
C PHE A 35 -10.57 6.72 29.83
N ALA A 36 -10.24 6.71 28.54
CA ALA A 36 -10.79 5.76 27.58
C ALA A 36 -10.40 4.31 27.92
N GLU A 37 -9.14 4.05 28.27
CA GLU A 37 -8.65 2.77 28.81
C GLU A 37 -9.51 2.28 29.97
N ALA A 38 -9.76 3.15 30.97
CA ALA A 38 -10.59 2.83 32.13
C ALA A 38 -12.05 2.47 31.76
N LYS A 39 -12.49 2.88 30.57
CA LYS A 39 -13.82 2.58 30.00
C LYS A 39 -13.80 1.49 28.92
N SER A 40 -12.66 0.83 28.68
CA SER A 40 -12.46 -0.10 27.56
C SER A 40 -12.75 0.51 26.19
N ILE A 41 -12.57 1.83 26.07
CA ILE A 41 -12.74 2.58 24.84
C ILE A 41 -11.34 2.77 24.24
N PHE A 42 -11.20 2.46 22.96
CA PHE A 42 -10.00 2.86 22.22
C PHE A 42 -10.14 4.32 21.86
N VAL A 43 -9.04 5.05 21.96
CA VAL A 43 -8.93 6.42 21.48
C VAL A 43 -7.63 6.48 20.73
N GLU A 44 -7.72 6.92 19.48
CA GLU A 44 -6.55 7.10 18.65
C GLU A 44 -6.56 8.47 18.04
N PHE A 45 -5.59 9.28 18.44
CA PHE A 45 -5.31 10.55 17.81
C PHE A 45 -4.38 10.30 16.63
N PHE A 46 -4.72 10.84 15.47
CA PHE A 46 -3.85 10.85 14.30
C PHE A 46 -3.66 12.30 13.88
N VAL A 47 -2.52 12.90 14.27
CA VAL A 47 -2.13 14.22 13.77
C VAL A 47 -1.57 14.03 12.38
N TYR A 48 -2.10 14.71 11.38
CA TYR A 48 -1.60 14.66 10.01
C TYR A 48 -0.99 16.00 9.63
N THR A 49 0.14 16.03 8.93
CA THR A 49 0.59 17.23 8.23
C THR A 49 1.19 16.84 6.91
N SER A 50 0.42 16.93 5.84
CA SER A 50 0.93 16.69 4.50
C SER A 50 1.39 17.96 3.82
N VAL A 51 2.53 17.94 3.15
CA VAL A 51 2.91 19.00 2.19
C VAL A 51 3.08 18.36 0.82
N TYR A 52 2.28 18.80 -0.15
CA TYR A 52 2.35 18.34 -1.53
C TYR A 52 3.14 19.34 -2.38
N TYR A 53 4.07 18.86 -3.19
CA TYR A 53 4.71 19.66 -4.24
C TYR A 53 4.49 18.96 -5.58
N ARG A 54 3.89 19.67 -6.52
CA ARG A 54 3.74 19.25 -7.93
C ARG A 54 4.47 20.24 -8.83
N THR A 55 5.03 19.76 -9.93
CA THR A 55 5.59 20.60 -11.01
C THR A 55 4.92 20.27 -12.34
N THR A 56 4.78 21.26 -13.22
CA THR A 56 4.08 21.15 -14.50
C THR A 56 5.05 21.06 -15.71
N PRO A 57 4.58 20.62 -16.90
CA PRO A 57 5.43 20.30 -18.04
C PRO A 57 6.30 21.45 -18.60
N LYS A 58 5.95 22.72 -18.32
CA LYS A 58 6.64 23.88 -18.94
C LYS A 58 7.98 24.25 -18.31
N GLY A 59 8.51 23.44 -17.38
CA GLY A 59 9.87 23.54 -16.82
C GLY A 59 10.27 24.88 -16.17
N SER A 60 9.30 25.74 -15.91
CA SER A 60 9.36 26.75 -14.86
C SER A 60 8.47 26.27 -13.72
N LEU A 61 8.78 26.67 -12.49
CA LEU A 61 7.95 26.43 -11.31
C LEU A 61 6.64 27.22 -11.45
N GLN A 62 5.79 26.85 -12.41
CA GLN A 62 4.62 27.63 -12.81
C GLN A 62 3.37 27.30 -11.97
N CYS A 63 3.38 26.17 -11.25
CA CYS A 63 2.36 25.87 -10.25
C CYS A 63 2.96 24.88 -9.23
N VAL A 64 3.31 25.37 -8.04
CA VAL A 64 3.44 24.52 -6.86
C VAL A 64 2.09 24.57 -6.18
N ASP A 65 1.30 23.51 -6.37
CA ASP A 65 0.12 23.33 -5.56
C ASP A 65 0.57 22.81 -4.20
N GLU A 66 0.79 23.74 -3.26
CA GLU A 66 1.06 23.41 -1.88
C GLU A 66 -0.26 23.19 -1.16
N PHE A 67 -0.56 21.93 -0.87
CA PHE A 67 -1.68 21.58 -0.01
C PHE A 67 -1.14 21.23 1.38
N ARG A 68 -1.68 21.88 2.41
CA ARG A 68 -1.42 21.58 3.82
C ARG A 68 -2.72 21.23 4.50
N GLU A 69 -2.74 20.04 5.08
CA GLU A 69 -3.85 19.57 5.88
C GLU A 69 -3.34 19.28 7.28
N LYS A 70 -4.13 19.63 8.29
CA LYS A 70 -3.95 19.17 9.66
C LYS A 70 -5.27 18.72 10.19
N GLY A 71 -5.26 17.64 10.95
CA GLY A 71 -6.46 17.18 11.62
C GLY A 71 -6.15 16.09 12.61
N ILE A 72 -7.19 15.72 13.35
CA ILE A 72 -7.17 14.69 14.37
C ILE A 72 -8.32 13.72 14.10
N GLY A 73 -7.98 12.45 13.90
CA GLY A 73 -8.95 11.36 14.02
C GLY A 73 -9.11 10.98 15.48
N LEU A 74 -10.29 10.54 15.89
CA LEU A 74 -10.58 9.92 17.18
C LEU A 74 -11.42 8.67 16.91
N THR A 75 -10.78 7.51 16.91
CA THR A 75 -11.47 6.22 16.77
C THR A 75 -11.90 5.70 18.14
N VAL A 76 -13.19 5.40 18.31
CA VAL A 76 -13.81 4.86 19.52
C VAL A 76 -14.43 3.51 19.20
N VAL A 77 -14.10 2.49 19.99
CA VAL A 77 -14.80 1.20 19.93
C VAL A 77 -15.60 1.01 21.20
N ASN A 78 -16.90 0.78 21.06
CA ASN A 78 -17.80 0.49 22.18
C ASN A 78 -18.77 -0.64 21.78
N ASP A 79 -18.93 -1.66 22.62
CA ASP A 79 -19.81 -2.82 22.37
C ASP A 79 -19.66 -3.47 20.98
N GLY A 80 -18.43 -3.56 20.46
CA GLY A 80 -18.17 -4.13 19.13
C GLY A 80 -18.65 -3.27 17.97
N LYS A 81 -18.80 -1.96 18.18
CA LYS A 81 -18.99 -0.96 17.13
C LYS A 81 -17.84 0.02 17.15
N GLU A 82 -17.26 0.26 15.98
CA GLU A 82 -16.20 1.23 15.76
C GLU A 82 -16.81 2.51 15.16
N GLU A 83 -16.55 3.64 15.81
CA GLU A 83 -16.96 4.98 15.38
C GLU A 83 -15.74 5.87 15.26
N ILE A 84 -15.74 6.81 14.30
CA ILE A 84 -14.69 7.81 14.15
C ILE A 84 -15.25 9.22 14.25
N PHE A 85 -14.49 10.09 14.91
CA PHE A 85 -14.74 11.52 14.97
C PHE A 85 -13.51 12.23 14.43
N SER A 86 -13.65 12.92 13.31
CA SER A 86 -12.58 13.74 12.72
C SER A 86 -12.73 15.21 13.09
N PHE A 87 -11.60 15.89 13.19
CA PHE A 87 -11.53 17.30 13.49
C PHE A 87 -10.49 17.95 12.59
N ASP A 88 -10.93 18.91 11.77
CA ASP A 88 -10.02 19.78 11.04
C ASP A 88 -9.22 20.65 12.01
N GLY A 89 -7.91 20.72 11.79
CA GLY A 89 -6.98 21.45 12.63
C GLY A 89 -6.73 20.79 13.99
N MET A 90 -6.26 21.59 14.95
CA MET A 90 -5.78 21.15 16.26
C MET A 90 -6.58 21.78 17.40
N ASP A 91 -7.92 21.83 17.26
CA ASP A 91 -8.81 22.40 18.29
C ASP A 91 -9.07 21.39 19.42
N PHE A 92 -8.17 21.41 20.41
CA PHE A 92 -8.26 20.53 21.58
C PHE A 92 -9.50 20.74 22.42
N GLU A 93 -10.04 21.96 22.47
CA GLU A 93 -11.24 22.21 23.27
C GLU A 93 -12.46 21.51 22.64
N LYS A 94 -12.55 21.53 21.30
CA LYS A 94 -13.57 20.78 20.57
C LYS A 94 -13.41 19.27 20.77
N ILE A 95 -12.19 18.75 20.77
CA ILE A 95 -11.93 17.33 21.00
C ILE A 95 -12.26 16.93 22.43
N GLU A 96 -11.84 17.71 23.43
CA GLU A 96 -12.19 17.51 24.85
C GLU A 96 -13.70 17.52 25.05
N ARG A 97 -14.42 18.48 24.44
CA ARG A 97 -15.89 18.52 24.45
C ARG A 97 -16.51 17.26 23.86
N LYS A 98 -15.95 16.75 22.77
CA LYS A 98 -16.46 15.52 22.15
C LYS A 98 -16.16 14.31 23.03
N CYS A 99 -15.01 14.27 23.71
CA CYS A 99 -14.68 13.27 24.72
C CYS A 99 -15.63 13.35 25.95
N TYR A 100 -16.03 14.55 26.41
CA TYR A 100 -17.09 14.71 27.42
C TYR A 100 -18.38 14.02 26.97
N GLN A 101 -18.78 14.24 25.71
CA GLN A 101 -20.04 13.72 25.18
C GLN A 101 -20.04 12.20 24.98
N ILE A 102 -18.96 11.64 24.44
CA ILE A 102 -18.89 10.21 24.10
C ILE A 102 -18.49 9.37 25.32
N LEU A 103 -17.48 9.82 26.06
CA LEU A 103 -16.83 9.04 27.12
C LEU A 103 -17.31 9.45 28.52
N GLY A 104 -17.76 10.70 28.69
CA GLY A 104 -17.92 11.31 30.01
C GLY A 104 -16.61 11.78 30.65
N PHE A 105 -15.52 11.89 29.86
CA PHE A 105 -14.17 12.26 30.33
C PHE A 105 -14.12 13.73 30.74
N THR A 106 -14.13 14.13 32.02
CA THR A 106 -14.17 15.54 32.48
C THR A 106 -12.78 16.16 32.78
N LYS A 107 -12.64 17.50 32.89
CA LYS A 107 -11.34 18.15 33.25
C LYS A 107 -10.76 17.69 34.59
N LYS A 108 -11.56 17.17 35.51
CA LYS A 108 -11.05 16.60 36.78
C LYS A 108 -10.33 15.27 36.57
N ASP A 109 -10.46 14.67 35.39
CA ASP A 109 -9.90 13.37 35.04
C ASP A 109 -8.54 13.50 34.31
N TYR A 110 -7.90 14.69 34.26
CA TYR A 110 -6.53 14.79 33.74
C TYR A 110 -5.54 14.06 34.65
N PHE A 111 -4.72 13.21 34.05
CA PHE A 111 -3.68 12.45 34.72
C PHE A 111 -2.34 13.17 34.57
N LYS A 112 -1.54 13.21 35.64
CA LYS A 112 -0.16 13.73 35.61
C LYS A 112 0.82 12.57 35.61
N ASP A 113 1.21 12.12 34.42
CA ASP A 113 2.15 11.03 34.21
C ASP A 113 3.28 11.45 33.25
N GLU A 114 4.44 10.81 33.39
CA GLU A 114 5.49 10.87 32.38
C GLU A 114 5.16 9.93 31.21
N ILE A 115 5.19 10.46 29.97
CA ILE A 115 4.87 9.70 28.76
C ILE A 115 6.15 9.48 27.96
N THR A 116 6.42 8.23 27.60
CA THR A 116 7.50 7.90 26.66
C THR A 116 6.97 7.82 25.24
N VAL A 117 7.39 8.77 24.40
CA VAL A 117 7.04 8.80 22.98
C VAL A 117 8.13 8.12 22.15
N LYS A 118 7.77 7.08 21.40
CA LYS A 118 8.69 6.44 20.44
C LYS A 118 8.71 7.24 19.14
N GLY A 119 9.88 7.76 18.76
CA GLY A 119 10.03 8.53 17.51
C GLY A 119 10.72 7.77 16.39
N TYR A 120 10.12 7.84 15.21
CA TYR A 120 10.60 7.22 13.98
C TYR A 120 10.63 8.23 12.82
N GLY A 121 11.32 7.87 11.74
CA GLY A 121 11.30 8.64 10.50
C GLY A 121 12.01 10.00 10.56
N TYR A 122 11.54 10.92 9.73
CA TYR A 122 12.17 12.22 9.49
C TYR A 122 11.55 13.32 10.34
N LYS A 123 12.40 14.16 10.95
CA LYS A 123 11.93 15.21 11.88
C LYS A 123 11.40 16.49 11.23
N LYS A 124 11.58 16.65 9.91
CA LYS A 124 11.31 17.90 9.19
C LYS A 124 11.02 17.61 7.73
N ASP A 125 10.19 18.46 7.15
CA ASP A 125 9.99 18.53 5.71
C ASP A 125 11.30 18.85 4.99
N TYR A 126 11.72 17.94 4.13
CA TYR A 126 12.91 18.08 3.29
C TYR A 126 12.61 18.83 1.99
N PHE A 127 11.35 18.80 1.52
CA PHE A 127 10.97 19.29 0.21
C PHE A 127 10.90 20.81 0.13
N SER A 128 10.61 21.49 1.24
CA SER A 128 10.70 22.95 1.35
C SER A 128 12.13 23.51 1.37
N THR A 129 13.17 22.67 1.42
CA THR A 129 14.55 23.17 1.48
C THR A 129 15.00 23.78 0.14
N LYS A 130 15.72 24.90 0.18
CA LYS A 130 16.28 25.56 -1.01
C LYS A 130 17.10 24.61 -1.89
N GLY A 131 17.86 23.70 -1.26
CA GLY A 131 18.67 22.71 -1.95
C GLY A 131 17.84 21.69 -2.74
N PHE A 132 16.72 21.21 -2.17
CA PHE A 132 15.82 20.31 -2.87
C PHE A 132 15.15 21.00 -4.07
N ILE A 133 14.59 22.20 -3.85
CA ILE A 133 13.96 23.01 -4.90
C ILE A 133 14.94 23.28 -6.05
N HIS A 134 16.21 23.57 -5.72
CA HIS A 134 17.26 23.74 -6.74
C HIS A 134 17.48 22.49 -7.59
N LYS A 135 17.56 21.30 -6.97
CA LYS A 135 17.70 20.01 -7.70
C LYS A 135 16.51 19.74 -8.63
N VAL A 136 15.29 19.98 -8.15
CA VAL A 136 14.06 19.85 -8.95
C VAL A 136 14.14 20.73 -10.19
N ASN A 137 14.49 22.01 -10.01
CA ASN A 137 14.60 22.97 -11.12
C ASN A 137 15.69 22.55 -12.14
N GLN A 138 16.85 22.09 -11.67
CA GLN A 138 17.92 21.59 -12.54
C GLN A 138 17.47 20.36 -13.34
N PHE A 139 16.78 19.42 -12.69
CA PHE A 139 16.27 18.21 -13.34
C PHE A 139 15.34 18.54 -14.50
N PHE A 140 14.33 19.38 -14.29
CA PHE A 140 13.40 19.76 -15.35
C PHE A 140 14.10 20.51 -16.48
N LYS A 141 14.97 21.48 -16.14
CA LYS A 141 15.75 22.23 -17.15
C LYS A 141 16.57 21.31 -18.06
N ASN A 142 17.12 20.22 -17.51
CA ASN A 142 17.95 19.28 -18.25
C ASN A 142 17.17 18.21 -19.02
N ASN A 143 15.85 18.09 -18.81
CA ASN A 143 15.02 17.01 -19.37
C ASN A 143 13.75 17.55 -20.06
N GLN A 144 13.79 18.77 -20.62
CA GLN A 144 12.72 19.29 -21.47
C GLN A 144 12.78 18.65 -22.86
N GLU A 145 11.70 18.00 -23.27
CA GLU A 145 11.58 17.36 -24.59
C GLU A 145 10.14 17.41 -25.08
N GLU A 146 9.96 17.56 -26.39
CA GLU A 146 8.64 17.59 -27.00
C GLU A 146 7.96 16.21 -26.90
N GLY A 147 6.69 16.20 -26.50
CA GLY A 147 5.92 14.96 -26.33
C GLY A 147 6.23 14.18 -25.06
N VAL A 148 7.13 14.65 -24.18
CA VAL A 148 7.42 14.03 -22.88
C VAL A 148 6.97 14.93 -21.73
N ASP A 149 6.05 14.43 -20.91
CA ASP A 149 5.61 15.09 -19.68
C ASP A 149 6.23 14.43 -18.46
N LEU A 150 6.90 15.22 -17.64
CA LEU A 150 7.49 14.79 -16.38
C LEU A 150 6.72 15.44 -15.21
N VAL A 151 6.31 14.65 -14.24
CA VAL A 151 5.63 15.13 -13.02
C VAL A 151 6.34 14.56 -11.80
N ILE A 152 6.84 15.45 -10.93
CA ILE A 152 7.33 15.06 -9.61
C ILE A 152 6.27 15.43 -8.58
N SER A 153 5.83 14.44 -7.79
CA SER A 153 5.02 14.62 -6.59
C SER A 153 5.87 14.34 -5.37
N CYS A 154 5.90 15.26 -4.42
CA CYS A 154 6.57 15.08 -3.13
C CYS A 154 5.57 15.23 -2.00
N GLN A 155 5.68 14.39 -0.97
CA GLN A 155 4.74 14.29 0.13
C GLN A 155 5.52 14.05 1.42
N PHE A 156 5.52 15.04 2.31
CA PHE A 156 6.00 14.88 3.68
C PHE A 156 4.79 14.80 4.61
N GLU A 157 4.76 13.81 5.49
CA GLU A 157 3.68 13.53 6.41
C GLU A 157 4.26 13.32 7.81
N GLU A 158 3.76 14.04 8.81
CA GLU A 158 4.04 13.76 10.21
C GLU A 158 2.81 13.14 10.84
N ILE A 159 3.02 11.99 11.48
CA ILE A 159 1.99 11.33 12.27
C ILE A 159 2.36 11.23 13.73
N MET A 160 1.36 11.38 14.57
CA MET A 160 1.42 11.04 15.97
C MET A 160 0.24 10.15 16.27
N VAL A 161 0.52 8.97 16.81
CA VAL A 161 -0.47 7.96 17.18
C VAL A 161 -0.34 7.67 18.66
N ALA A 162 -1.46 7.78 19.35
CA ALA A 162 -1.54 7.55 20.77
C ALA A 162 -2.75 6.68 21.06
N ASN A 163 -2.52 5.57 21.74
CA ASN A 163 -3.54 4.59 22.10
C ASN A 163 -3.22 3.97 23.47
N ASN A 164 -4.09 3.07 23.90
CA ASN A 164 -4.08 2.42 25.21
C ASN A 164 -2.79 1.64 25.56
N TYR A 165 -1.90 1.44 24.59
CA TYR A 165 -0.71 0.60 24.75
C TYR A 165 0.57 1.28 24.30
N SER A 166 0.46 2.39 23.56
CA SER A 166 1.61 2.98 22.89
C SER A 166 1.39 4.42 22.51
N PHE A 167 2.51 5.15 22.52
CA PHE A 167 2.63 6.47 21.96
C PHE A 167 3.77 6.47 20.95
N ALA A 168 3.49 6.85 19.71
CA ALA A 168 4.47 6.84 18.63
C ALA A 168 4.32 8.07 17.71
N CYS A 169 5.45 8.58 17.20
CA CYS A 169 5.52 9.56 16.12
C CYS A 169 6.30 8.95 14.93
N ASP A 170 5.88 9.24 13.69
CA ASP A 170 6.62 8.87 12.48
C ASP A 170 6.56 10.00 11.46
N GLY A 171 7.74 10.42 10.99
CA GLY A 171 7.87 11.35 9.89
C GLY A 171 8.11 10.62 8.58
N ARG A 172 7.12 10.66 7.70
CA ARG A 172 7.05 9.91 6.46
C ARG A 172 7.37 10.83 5.29
N LEU A 173 8.23 10.36 4.40
CA LEU A 173 8.66 11.10 3.23
C LEU A 173 8.43 10.23 2.00
N PHE A 174 7.88 10.82 0.94
CA PHE A 174 7.67 10.14 -0.32
C PHE A 174 7.84 11.08 -1.51
N GLN A 175 8.45 10.56 -2.56
CA GLN A 175 8.67 11.19 -3.85
C GLN A 175 8.21 10.22 -4.93
N LYS A 176 7.48 10.73 -5.92
CA LYS A 176 7.06 9.99 -7.10
C LYS A 176 7.39 10.80 -8.34
N LEU A 177 8.06 10.19 -9.32
CA LEU A 177 8.27 10.72 -10.66
C LEU A 177 7.40 9.92 -11.63
N ILE A 178 6.49 10.60 -12.30
CA ILE A 178 5.66 10.07 -13.37
C ILE A 178 6.20 10.63 -14.68
N VAL A 179 6.42 9.73 -15.64
CA VAL A 179 6.88 10.04 -16.99
C VAL A 179 5.77 9.63 -17.93
N SER A 180 5.26 10.58 -18.70
CA SER A 180 4.29 10.33 -19.75
C SER A 180 4.85 10.72 -21.12
N GLU A 181 4.50 9.98 -22.15
CA GLU A 181 4.85 10.27 -23.54
C GLU A 181 3.55 10.37 -24.35
N ASN A 182 3.35 11.49 -25.04
CA ASN A 182 2.14 11.77 -25.83
C ASN A 182 0.83 11.53 -25.06
N GLY A 183 0.82 11.83 -23.76
CA GLY A 183 -0.34 11.68 -22.87
C GLY A 183 -0.46 10.31 -22.18
N GLU A 184 0.39 9.33 -22.48
CA GLU A 184 0.37 8.01 -21.85
C GLU A 184 1.48 7.85 -20.81
N ILE A 185 1.16 7.35 -19.61
CA ILE A 185 2.18 7.09 -18.57
C ILE A 185 3.04 5.90 -18.99
N VAL A 186 4.31 6.15 -19.28
CA VAL A 186 5.27 5.12 -19.70
C VAL A 186 6.16 4.62 -18.57
N LYS A 187 6.32 5.42 -17.51
CA LYS A 187 7.19 5.06 -16.38
C LYS A 187 6.78 5.77 -15.11
N THR A 188 6.85 5.04 -14.00
CA THR A 188 6.67 5.59 -12.66
C THR A 188 7.85 5.15 -11.79
N LEU A 189 8.42 6.09 -11.04
CA LEU A 189 9.50 5.84 -10.08
C LEU A 189 9.08 6.39 -8.72
N SER A 190 9.42 5.68 -7.65
CA SER A 190 9.12 6.09 -6.28
C SER A 190 10.37 6.08 -5.40
N SER A 191 10.38 6.94 -4.39
CA SER A 191 11.36 6.93 -3.31
C SER A 191 10.72 7.39 -2.01
N ASN A 192 11.16 6.81 -0.91
CA ASN A 192 10.73 7.16 0.45
C ASN A 192 11.92 7.61 1.32
N ASP A 193 12.94 8.14 0.66
CA ASP A 193 14.16 8.66 1.28
C ASP A 193 14.52 10.04 0.73
N ARG A 194 15.60 10.62 1.26
CA ARG A 194 16.10 11.93 0.84
C ARG A 194 16.85 11.89 -0.50
N THR A 195 16.95 10.74 -1.14
CA THR A 195 17.53 10.63 -2.48
C THR A 195 16.58 11.31 -3.45
N PHE A 196 17.08 12.25 -4.24
CA PHE A 196 16.24 12.97 -5.20
C PHE A 196 15.77 12.00 -6.29
N ILE A 197 14.45 11.91 -6.51
CA ILE A 197 13.89 10.89 -7.40
C ILE A 197 14.36 11.03 -8.85
N GLY A 198 14.65 12.26 -9.29
CA GLY A 198 15.16 12.53 -10.65
C GLY A 198 16.52 11.90 -10.91
N ASP A 199 17.33 11.64 -9.88
CA ASP A 199 18.62 10.96 -10.05
C ASP A 199 18.45 9.48 -10.49
N LYS A 200 17.26 8.89 -10.25
CA LYS A 200 16.91 7.54 -10.72
C LYS A 200 16.35 7.53 -12.15
N TYR A 201 16.05 8.69 -12.73
CA TYR A 201 15.52 8.78 -14.08
C TYR A 201 16.61 8.42 -15.09
N LYS A 202 16.43 7.28 -15.74
CA LYS A 202 17.15 6.89 -16.95
C LYS A 202 16.18 6.82 -18.11
N ARG A 203 16.55 7.47 -19.21
CA ARG A 203 15.86 7.42 -20.49
C ARG A 203 15.86 5.98 -20.98
N CYS A 204 14.69 5.44 -21.31
CA CYS A 204 14.57 4.09 -21.84
C CYS A 204 13.53 4.10 -22.95
N TYR A 205 13.96 3.78 -24.16
CA TYR A 205 13.08 3.62 -25.32
C TYR A 205 12.86 2.14 -25.58
N LYS A 206 11.61 1.69 -25.48
CA LYS A 206 11.15 0.52 -26.22
C LYS A 206 9.69 0.71 -26.60
N LYS A 207 9.48 1.05 -27.86
CA LYS A 207 8.18 0.86 -28.52
C LYS A 207 8.17 -0.57 -29.06
N ALA A 208 7.13 -1.34 -28.75
CA ALA A 208 6.88 -2.60 -29.43
C ALA A 208 6.10 -2.28 -30.72
N GLU A 209 6.54 -2.82 -31.85
CA GLU A 209 5.79 -2.73 -33.11
C GLU A 209 4.54 -3.62 -33.03
N LEU A 210 3.44 -3.10 -33.58
CA LEU A 210 2.19 -3.85 -33.72
C LEU A 210 2.28 -4.73 -34.97
N CYS A 211 2.05 -6.02 -34.80
CA CYS A 211 1.73 -6.92 -35.91
C CYS A 211 0.30 -7.43 -35.75
N THR A 212 -0.43 -7.48 -36.85
CA THR A 212 -1.84 -7.85 -36.91
C THR A 212 -1.98 -9.29 -37.37
N GLU A 213 -2.21 -10.22 -36.46
CA GLU A 213 -2.96 -11.43 -36.80
C GLU A 213 -3.97 -11.79 -35.73
N ASN A 214 -5.14 -12.21 -36.19
CA ASN A 214 -6.31 -12.48 -35.39
C ASN A 214 -6.82 -13.88 -35.75
N LYS A 215 -6.65 -14.84 -34.84
CA LYS A 215 -7.37 -16.10 -34.86
C LYS A 215 -7.95 -16.33 -33.47
N GLU A 216 -9.26 -16.56 -33.39
CA GLU A 216 -9.90 -17.04 -32.17
C GLU A 216 -9.26 -18.39 -31.79
N ARG A 217 -8.32 -18.36 -30.85
CA ARG A 217 -7.67 -19.54 -30.29
C ARG A 217 -8.08 -19.66 -28.83
N LYS A 218 -8.41 -20.88 -28.43
CA LYS A 218 -8.49 -21.25 -27.01
C LYS A 218 -7.07 -21.55 -26.53
N TYR A 219 -6.67 -20.97 -25.41
CA TYR A 219 -5.34 -21.19 -24.83
C TYR A 219 -5.48 -22.06 -23.59
N ASP A 220 -4.68 -23.12 -23.47
CA ASP A 220 -4.70 -23.98 -22.28
C ASP A 220 -3.81 -23.45 -21.15
N ARG A 221 -2.91 -22.50 -21.46
CA ARG A 221 -1.97 -21.89 -20.52
C ARG A 221 -1.88 -20.39 -20.74
N ILE A 222 -1.69 -19.65 -19.65
CA ILE A 222 -1.52 -18.20 -19.67
C ILE A 222 -0.31 -17.83 -18.82
N LEU A 223 0.56 -17.02 -19.40
CA LEU A 223 1.64 -16.36 -18.69
C LEU A 223 1.18 -14.97 -18.29
N PHE A 224 1.06 -14.73 -16.98
CA PHE A 224 0.96 -13.38 -16.46
C PHE A 224 2.37 -12.87 -16.22
N ALA A 225 2.78 -11.85 -16.98
CA ALA A 225 4.04 -11.17 -16.77
C ALA A 225 4.08 -10.53 -15.36
N PRO A 226 5.23 -10.04 -14.87
CA PRO A 226 5.35 -9.58 -13.49
C PRO A 226 4.32 -8.51 -13.11
N MET A 227 3.92 -7.65 -14.06
CA MET A 227 2.89 -6.61 -13.86
C MET A 227 1.48 -7.16 -13.68
N ALA A 228 1.02 -7.98 -14.61
CA ALA A 228 -0.26 -8.67 -14.48
C ALA A 228 -0.31 -9.58 -13.22
N SER A 229 0.78 -10.33 -12.97
CA SER A 229 0.95 -11.19 -11.79
C SER A 229 0.82 -10.39 -10.50
N GLY A 230 1.49 -9.22 -10.41
CA GLY A 230 1.42 -8.33 -9.26
C GLY A 230 0.00 -7.88 -8.97
N MET A 231 -0.72 -7.37 -9.96
CA MET A 231 -2.11 -6.93 -9.79
C MET A 231 -3.01 -8.07 -9.29
N LEU A 232 -2.93 -9.26 -9.88
CA LEU A 232 -3.70 -10.43 -9.42
C LEU A 232 -3.36 -10.84 -7.98
N MET A 233 -2.08 -10.90 -7.65
CA MET A 233 -1.62 -11.22 -6.30
C MET A 233 -2.04 -10.17 -5.27
N HIS A 234 -2.11 -8.89 -5.66
CA HIS A 234 -2.63 -7.82 -4.81
C HIS A 234 -4.10 -8.03 -4.48
N GLU A 235 -4.94 -8.32 -5.47
CA GLU A 235 -6.36 -8.57 -5.21
C GLU A 235 -6.57 -9.81 -4.32
N ILE A 236 -5.79 -10.87 -4.55
CA ILE A 236 -6.04 -12.20 -3.93
C ILE A 236 -5.31 -12.39 -2.60
N CYS A 237 -4.11 -11.86 -2.44
CA CYS A 237 -3.32 -11.99 -1.23
C CYS A 237 -3.17 -10.66 -0.47
N GLY A 238 -3.55 -9.53 -1.08
CA GLY A 238 -3.83 -8.29 -0.37
C GLY A 238 -5.29 -8.30 0.09
N HIS A 239 -6.19 -7.75 -0.73
CA HIS A 239 -7.59 -7.52 -0.36
C HIS A 239 -8.29 -8.73 0.24
N MET A 240 -8.26 -9.91 -0.40
CA MET A 240 -8.99 -11.05 0.17
C MET A 240 -8.50 -11.52 1.55
N LEU A 241 -7.35 -11.07 2.04
CA LEU A 241 -6.83 -11.41 3.37
C LEU A 241 -6.92 -10.24 4.36
N GLU A 242 -7.49 -9.11 3.97
CA GLU A 242 -7.77 -7.93 4.81
C GLU A 242 -9.05 -8.13 5.63
N ASN A 243 -9.09 -7.60 6.86
CA ASN A 243 -10.18 -7.85 7.82
C ASN A 243 -11.53 -7.22 7.43
N ASP A 244 -11.54 -6.18 6.61
CA ASP A 244 -12.76 -5.56 6.05
C ASP A 244 -13.57 -6.54 5.19
N PHE A 245 -12.90 -7.47 4.52
CA PHE A 245 -13.54 -8.53 3.73
C PHE A 245 -13.86 -9.80 4.53
N PHE A 246 -13.34 -9.94 5.76
CA PHE A 246 -13.72 -11.04 6.65
C PHE A 246 -15.21 -10.99 6.99
N ILE A 247 -15.69 -9.79 7.37
CA ILE A 247 -17.08 -9.55 7.79
C ILE A 247 -18.07 -9.88 6.66
N GLN A 248 -17.61 -9.83 5.41
CA GLN A 248 -18.41 -10.05 4.21
C GLN A 248 -18.46 -11.52 3.75
N GLY A 249 -17.95 -12.46 4.56
CA GLY A 249 -18.10 -13.91 4.32
C GLY A 249 -17.09 -14.53 3.35
N ASN A 250 -15.91 -13.91 3.20
CA ASN A 250 -14.87 -14.35 2.29
C ASN A 250 -14.39 -15.80 2.57
N SER A 251 -14.36 -16.62 1.53
CA SER A 251 -14.09 -18.07 1.64
C SER A 251 -12.63 -18.43 1.95
N LEU A 252 -11.66 -17.53 1.70
CA LEU A 252 -10.25 -17.78 2.01
C LEU A 252 -10.02 -17.92 3.52
N PHE A 253 -10.78 -17.21 4.34
CA PHE A 253 -10.68 -17.29 5.79
C PHE A 253 -11.00 -18.70 6.33
N LYS A 254 -11.86 -19.45 5.63
CA LYS A 254 -12.16 -20.86 5.97
C LYS A 254 -10.99 -21.81 5.64
N CYS A 255 -10.02 -21.34 4.86
CA CYS A 255 -8.87 -22.11 4.41
C CYS A 255 -7.62 -21.86 5.27
N ILE A 256 -7.72 -21.13 6.39
CA ILE A 256 -6.60 -20.94 7.32
C ILE A 256 -6.09 -22.31 7.81
N GLY A 257 -4.78 -22.52 7.70
CA GLY A 257 -4.10 -23.79 7.97
C GLY A 257 -4.15 -24.81 6.81
N GLN A 258 -4.98 -24.58 5.79
CA GLN A 258 -5.13 -25.48 4.64
C GLN A 258 -4.19 -25.11 3.50
N ARG A 259 -3.95 -26.07 2.61
CA ARG A 259 -3.19 -25.86 1.37
C ARG A 259 -4.05 -25.14 0.34
N VAL A 260 -3.57 -23.99 -0.13
CA VAL A 260 -4.22 -23.14 -1.13
C VAL A 260 -3.43 -23.04 -2.44
N CYS A 261 -2.14 -23.39 -2.43
CA CYS A 261 -1.32 -23.51 -3.65
C CYS A 261 -0.19 -24.53 -3.51
N ASN A 262 0.63 -24.64 -4.56
CA ASN A 262 1.82 -25.49 -4.60
C ASN A 262 2.76 -25.23 -3.42
N SER A 263 3.36 -26.28 -2.86
CA SER A 263 4.27 -26.17 -1.70
C SER A 263 5.54 -25.36 -1.95
N THR A 264 5.90 -25.15 -3.21
CA THR A 264 7.04 -24.30 -3.59
C THR A 264 6.75 -22.82 -3.40
N ILE A 265 5.47 -22.41 -3.35
CA ILE A 265 5.05 -21.01 -3.29
C ILE A 265 4.85 -20.57 -1.84
N SER A 266 5.35 -19.39 -1.51
CA SER A 266 5.04 -18.66 -0.28
C SER A 266 4.72 -17.21 -0.63
N VAL A 267 3.83 -16.58 0.14
CA VAL A 267 3.44 -15.18 -0.06
C VAL A 267 3.55 -14.45 1.26
N TYR A 268 4.15 -13.27 1.21
CA TYR A 268 4.35 -12.42 2.37
C TYR A 268 3.81 -11.02 2.10
N ASP A 269 3.33 -10.35 3.13
CA ASP A 269 3.26 -8.89 3.12
C ASP A 269 4.56 -8.33 3.72
N ASN A 270 5.40 -7.71 2.91
CA ASN A 270 6.75 -7.30 3.26
C ASN A 270 6.95 -5.78 3.16
N PRO A 271 6.69 -5.02 4.23
CA PRO A 271 6.79 -3.57 4.21
C PRO A 271 8.20 -3.05 3.88
N TYR A 272 9.25 -3.85 4.12
CA TYR A 272 10.63 -3.44 3.84
C TYR A 272 11.00 -3.44 2.35
N ARG A 273 10.15 -4.00 1.48
CA ARG A 273 10.30 -3.88 0.02
C ARG A 273 9.57 -2.69 -0.57
N MET A 274 8.72 -2.04 0.21
CA MET A 274 7.91 -0.94 -0.27
C MET A 274 8.73 0.36 -0.35
N TYR A 275 8.64 1.05 -1.48
CA TYR A 275 9.16 2.42 -1.63
C TYR A 275 8.11 3.50 -1.27
N GLY A 276 6.99 3.09 -0.67
CA GLY A 276 5.92 3.98 -0.20
C GLY A 276 6.27 4.72 1.10
N LYS A 277 5.41 5.67 1.48
CA LYS A 277 5.59 6.57 2.64
C LYS A 277 5.91 5.88 3.96
N ILE A 278 5.23 4.79 4.26
CA ILE A 278 5.23 4.18 5.59
C ILE A 278 6.39 3.19 5.71
N LYS A 279 7.27 3.40 6.70
CA LYS A 279 8.48 2.58 6.90
C LYS A 279 8.61 1.92 8.27
N HIS A 280 8.12 2.58 9.32
CA HIS A 280 8.46 2.20 10.69
C HIS A 280 7.26 1.67 11.44
N ILE A 281 6.17 2.44 11.44
CA ILE A 281 4.93 2.10 12.14
C ILE A 281 3.73 2.21 11.20
N ASP A 282 2.75 1.34 11.40
CA ASP A 282 1.43 1.46 10.77
C ASP A 282 0.62 2.62 11.38
N ASP A 283 -0.58 2.87 10.87
CA ASP A 283 -1.42 4.01 11.31
C ASP A 283 -2.09 3.78 12.67
N GLU A 284 -1.78 2.68 13.35
CA GLU A 284 -2.14 2.40 14.74
C GLU A 284 -0.91 2.37 15.67
N GLY A 285 0.27 2.71 15.16
CA GLY A 285 1.52 2.78 15.92
C GLY A 285 2.25 1.44 16.08
N ASN A 286 1.81 0.38 15.38
CA ASN A 286 2.46 -0.93 15.44
C ASN A 286 3.72 -0.94 14.57
N ILE A 287 4.83 -1.48 15.10
CA ILE A 287 6.07 -1.64 14.32
C ILE A 287 5.83 -2.59 13.15
N LEU A 288 6.20 -2.14 11.95
CA LEU A 288 6.07 -2.92 10.73
C LEU A 288 6.97 -4.16 10.77
N LYS A 289 6.39 -5.29 10.33
CA LYS A 289 7.07 -6.59 10.22
C LYS A 289 6.70 -7.27 8.92
N LYS A 290 7.60 -8.12 8.40
CA LYS A 290 7.28 -9.05 7.31
C LYS A 290 6.29 -10.09 7.83
N THR A 291 5.11 -10.17 7.22
CA THR A 291 4.02 -11.05 7.64
C THR A 291 3.87 -12.23 6.68
N PRO A 292 3.96 -13.48 7.16
CA PRO A 292 3.65 -14.65 6.34
C PRO A 292 2.14 -14.77 6.12
N LEU A 293 1.71 -14.71 4.86
CA LEU A 293 0.32 -14.91 4.47
C LEU A 293 0.10 -16.34 3.98
N ILE A 294 0.99 -16.83 3.12
CA ILE A 294 1.04 -18.20 2.66
C ILE A 294 2.46 -18.74 2.87
N VAL A 295 2.61 -19.88 3.55
CA VAL A 295 3.91 -20.52 3.79
C VAL A 295 3.88 -21.92 3.20
N ARG A 296 4.76 -22.16 2.21
CA ARG A 296 4.87 -23.44 1.50
C ARG A 296 3.49 -23.97 1.06
N GLY A 297 2.73 -23.08 0.44
CA GLY A 297 1.39 -23.32 -0.10
C GLY A 297 0.26 -23.41 0.92
N LYS A 298 0.52 -23.25 2.22
CA LYS A 298 -0.53 -23.22 3.26
C LYS A 298 -0.87 -21.78 3.65
N LEU A 299 -2.15 -21.45 3.75
CA LEU A 299 -2.60 -20.14 4.22
C LEU A 299 -2.38 -20.05 5.75
N THR A 300 -1.67 -19.03 6.22
CA THR A 300 -1.22 -18.93 7.62
C THR A 300 -1.57 -17.62 8.31
N GLY A 301 -1.76 -16.54 7.57
CA GLY A 301 -1.88 -15.20 8.14
C GLY A 301 -2.91 -14.34 7.43
N LEU A 302 -3.40 -13.35 8.16
CA LEU A 302 -4.37 -12.36 7.72
C LEU A 302 -3.85 -10.95 8.03
N LEU A 303 -4.37 -9.95 7.34
CA LEU A 303 -4.04 -8.54 7.52
C LEU A 303 -5.15 -7.89 8.33
N GLY A 304 -4.83 -7.30 9.49
CA GLY A 304 -5.82 -6.75 10.40
C GLY A 304 -5.42 -5.43 11.03
N CYS A 305 -6.40 -4.72 11.58
CA CYS A 305 -6.20 -3.65 12.55
C CYS A 305 -6.44 -4.16 13.98
N ARG A 306 -6.23 -3.30 14.98
CA ARG A 306 -6.50 -3.59 16.40
C ARG A 306 -7.94 -4.04 16.61
N TYR A 307 -8.89 -3.36 15.97
CA TYR A 307 -10.31 -3.72 16.07
C TYR A 307 -10.60 -5.14 15.54
N ALA A 308 -9.94 -5.56 14.45
CA ALA A 308 -10.06 -6.93 13.95
C ALA A 308 -9.56 -7.97 14.97
N GLN A 309 -8.46 -7.67 15.66
CA GLN A 309 -7.88 -8.55 16.68
C GLN A 309 -8.75 -8.69 17.94
N THR A 310 -9.57 -7.68 18.26
CA THR A 310 -10.52 -7.77 19.38
C THR A 310 -11.78 -8.54 19.01
N THR A 311 -12.20 -8.49 17.73
CA THR A 311 -13.43 -9.10 17.23
C THR A 311 -13.30 -10.63 17.09
N ASP A 312 -12.18 -11.14 16.58
CA ASP A 312 -11.93 -12.59 16.49
C ASP A 312 -10.49 -12.95 16.87
N LYS A 313 -10.31 -13.27 18.17
CA LYS A 313 -9.01 -13.63 18.75
C LYS A 313 -8.42 -14.94 18.24
N LYS A 314 -9.19 -15.77 17.53
CA LYS A 314 -8.71 -17.06 17.00
C LYS A 314 -8.06 -16.91 15.63
N LEU A 315 -8.34 -15.82 14.92
CA LEU A 315 -7.79 -15.57 13.60
C LEU A 315 -6.39 -14.94 13.67
N PRO A 316 -5.47 -15.36 12.78
CA PRO A 316 -4.08 -14.88 12.79
C PRO A 316 -3.94 -13.50 12.12
N PHE A 317 -4.67 -12.50 12.60
CA PHE A 317 -4.56 -11.13 12.12
C PHE A 317 -3.24 -10.49 12.56
N ALA A 318 -2.39 -10.15 11.60
CA ALA A 318 -1.21 -9.33 11.83
C ALA A 318 -1.57 -7.84 11.80
N SER A 319 -1.00 -7.04 12.71
CA SER A 319 -1.17 -5.59 12.73
C SER A 319 -0.62 -4.94 11.47
N LYS A 320 -1.54 -4.45 10.64
CA LYS A 320 -1.33 -3.87 9.32
C LYS A 320 -2.29 -2.72 9.07
N ALA A 321 -2.55 -1.94 10.11
CA ALA A 321 -3.58 -0.91 10.08
C ALA A 321 -3.15 0.26 9.22
N ARG A 322 -3.94 0.60 8.18
CA ARG A 322 -3.66 1.75 7.33
C ARG A 322 -4.91 2.55 6.99
N ARG A 323 -4.74 3.86 6.81
CA ARG A 323 -5.78 4.81 6.41
C ARG A 323 -5.22 5.88 5.47
N GLU A 324 -6.10 6.52 4.71
CA GLU A 324 -5.74 7.63 3.82
C GLU A 324 -5.40 8.90 4.61
N SER A 325 -6.26 9.26 5.57
CA SER A 325 -6.13 10.46 6.39
C SER A 325 -6.75 10.25 7.77
N HIS A 326 -6.67 11.30 8.59
CA HIS A 326 -7.26 11.37 9.92
C HIS A 326 -8.80 11.19 9.93
N GLU A 327 -9.46 11.32 8.78
CA GLU A 327 -10.91 11.19 8.62
C GLU A 327 -11.38 9.74 8.44
N TYR A 328 -10.45 8.81 8.17
CA TYR A 328 -10.78 7.43 7.85
C TYR A 328 -10.51 6.50 9.04
N VAL A 329 -11.41 5.54 9.21
CA VAL A 329 -11.20 4.40 10.11
C VAL A 329 -10.07 3.54 9.56
N PRO A 330 -9.08 3.12 10.38
CA PRO A 330 -8.05 2.22 9.92
C PRO A 330 -8.61 0.82 9.66
N THR A 331 -8.13 0.17 8.61
CA THR A 331 -8.35 -1.26 8.41
C THR A 331 -7.03 -1.94 8.10
N GLY A 332 -6.97 -3.26 8.21
CA GLY A 332 -5.83 -4.06 7.78
C GLY A 332 -5.64 -3.88 6.28
N ARG A 333 -4.47 -3.41 5.87
CA ARG A 333 -4.14 -3.13 4.48
C ARG A 333 -2.75 -3.66 4.14
N SER A 334 -2.61 -4.26 2.98
CA SER A 334 -1.31 -4.71 2.48
C SER A 334 -0.33 -3.56 2.26
N PHE A 335 0.97 -3.83 2.44
CA PHE A 335 2.08 -2.91 2.14
C PHE A 335 2.76 -3.31 0.83
N CYS A 336 3.35 -4.52 0.81
CA CYS A 336 3.99 -5.07 -0.39
C CYS A 336 3.79 -6.58 -0.45
N ILE A 337 2.94 -7.04 -1.37
CA ILE A 337 2.72 -8.47 -1.59
C ILE A 337 3.93 -9.06 -2.33
N GLU A 338 4.72 -9.86 -1.61
CA GLU A 338 5.92 -10.55 -2.09
C GLU A 338 5.61 -12.03 -2.31
N LEU A 339 5.64 -12.48 -3.57
CA LEU A 339 5.54 -13.90 -3.92
C LEU A 339 6.94 -14.53 -3.97
N VAL A 340 7.23 -15.55 -3.18
CA VAL A 340 8.51 -16.26 -3.21
C VAL A 340 8.27 -17.71 -3.63
N SER A 341 9.03 -18.20 -4.61
CA SER A 341 9.05 -19.62 -4.94
C SER A 341 10.40 -20.25 -4.65
N SER A 342 10.41 -21.44 -4.06
CA SER A 342 11.62 -22.26 -3.90
C SER A 342 12.02 -23.00 -5.18
N ASN A 343 11.24 -22.86 -6.25
CA ASN A 343 11.44 -23.54 -7.53
C ASN A 343 11.18 -22.56 -8.69
N CYS A 344 11.86 -21.42 -8.68
CA CYS A 344 11.83 -20.48 -9.80
C CYS A 344 12.56 -21.08 -11.01
N LYS A 345 11.99 -20.87 -12.19
CA LYS A 345 12.60 -21.24 -13.48
C LYS A 345 13.00 -19.99 -14.27
N LYS A 346 13.93 -20.15 -15.20
CA LYS A 346 14.13 -19.16 -16.26
C LYS A 346 13.05 -19.33 -17.32
N ILE A 347 12.50 -18.23 -17.81
CA ILE A 347 11.59 -18.27 -18.96
C ILE A 347 12.39 -18.72 -20.20
N SER A 348 11.86 -19.70 -20.93
CA SER A 348 12.36 -20.09 -22.25
C SER A 348 11.27 -19.89 -23.30
N VAL A 349 11.65 -19.40 -24.49
CA VAL A 349 10.69 -19.13 -25.58
C VAL A 349 9.95 -20.41 -25.99
N SER A 350 10.61 -21.56 -25.96
CA SER A 350 9.99 -22.86 -26.26
C SER A 350 8.85 -23.24 -25.32
N GLU A 351 8.88 -22.81 -24.05
CA GLU A 351 7.77 -23.06 -23.10
C GLU A 351 6.55 -22.16 -23.37
N LEU A 352 6.76 -21.06 -24.10
CA LEU A 352 5.76 -20.04 -24.37
C LEU A 352 5.05 -20.22 -25.72
N GLN A 353 5.37 -21.31 -26.45
CA GLN A 353 4.62 -21.68 -27.65
C GLN A 353 3.15 -21.97 -27.28
N ASP A 354 2.22 -21.32 -28.00
CA ASP A 354 0.77 -21.38 -27.77
C ASP A 354 0.33 -20.96 -26.34
N VAL A 355 1.13 -20.13 -25.67
CA VAL A 355 0.78 -19.51 -24.39
C VAL A 355 0.32 -18.08 -24.62
N LEU A 356 -0.86 -17.73 -24.11
CA LEU A 356 -1.28 -16.33 -24.05
C LEU A 356 -0.43 -15.59 -23.02
N VAL A 357 0.24 -14.52 -23.43
CA VAL A 357 1.02 -13.66 -22.56
C VAL A 357 0.24 -12.39 -22.27
N VAL A 358 0.04 -12.10 -20.99
CA VAL A 358 -0.64 -10.89 -20.52
C VAL A 358 0.39 -10.03 -19.79
N LYS A 359 0.72 -8.87 -20.34
CA LYS A 359 1.74 -8.00 -19.72
C LYS A 359 1.22 -7.29 -18.49
N THR A 360 0.05 -6.67 -18.59
CA THR A 360 -0.56 -5.87 -17.53
C THR A 360 -2.08 -5.89 -17.67
N PHE A 361 -2.80 -5.41 -16.65
CA PHE A 361 -4.22 -5.12 -16.73
C PHE A 361 -4.45 -3.60 -16.75
N SER A 362 -5.50 -3.16 -17.44
CA SER A 362 -6.00 -1.78 -17.36
C SER A 362 -6.83 -1.55 -16.10
N SER A 363 -7.47 -2.61 -15.58
CA SER A 363 -8.22 -2.59 -14.32
C SER A 363 -8.14 -3.94 -13.60
N SER A 364 -8.15 -3.89 -12.27
CA SER A 364 -8.34 -5.05 -11.40
C SER A 364 -9.24 -4.67 -10.23
N SER A 365 -10.09 -5.60 -9.79
CA SER A 365 -10.90 -5.42 -8.59
C SER A 365 -11.33 -6.74 -7.98
N PHE A 366 -11.29 -6.81 -6.65
CA PHE A 366 -11.94 -7.86 -5.89
C PHE A 366 -13.42 -7.56 -5.66
N VAL A 367 -14.29 -8.55 -5.89
CA VAL A 367 -15.73 -8.50 -5.67
C VAL A 367 -16.09 -9.43 -4.50
N PRO A 368 -16.30 -8.89 -3.28
CA PRO A 368 -16.49 -9.70 -2.08
C PRO A 368 -17.73 -10.59 -2.12
N ALA A 369 -18.84 -10.05 -2.64
CA ALA A 369 -20.13 -10.75 -2.70
C ALA A 369 -20.08 -12.08 -3.46
N THR A 370 -19.21 -12.18 -4.47
CA THR A 370 -19.03 -13.40 -5.28
C THR A 370 -17.68 -14.07 -5.02
N ASN A 371 -16.84 -13.45 -4.19
CA ASN A 371 -15.47 -13.87 -3.90
C ASN A 371 -14.60 -14.04 -5.15
N GLU A 372 -14.72 -13.10 -6.08
CA GLU A 372 -14.05 -13.17 -7.38
C GLU A 372 -13.19 -11.95 -7.65
N VAL A 373 -12.11 -12.14 -8.39
CA VAL A 373 -11.31 -11.07 -8.98
C VAL A 373 -11.75 -10.85 -10.42
N LYS A 374 -11.99 -9.59 -10.77
CA LYS A 374 -12.28 -9.12 -12.12
C LYS A 374 -11.09 -8.32 -12.64
N CYS A 375 -10.57 -8.72 -13.79
CA CYS A 375 -9.49 -8.00 -14.46
C CYS A 375 -9.77 -7.85 -15.95
N GLU A 376 -9.30 -6.74 -16.52
CA GLU A 376 -9.42 -6.43 -17.95
C GLU A 376 -8.06 -6.03 -18.53
N SER A 377 -7.71 -6.56 -19.71
CA SER A 377 -6.47 -6.21 -20.40
C SER A 377 -6.65 -6.21 -21.92
N SER A 378 -6.08 -5.19 -22.58
CA SER A 378 -5.88 -5.14 -24.03
C SER A 378 -4.43 -5.40 -24.45
N GLU A 379 -3.58 -5.75 -23.49
CA GLU A 379 -2.15 -6.01 -23.66
C GLU A 379 -1.86 -7.52 -23.72
N LEU A 380 -2.34 -8.10 -24.82
CA LEU A 380 -2.28 -9.53 -25.10
C LEU A 380 -1.20 -9.82 -26.13
N TYR A 381 -0.42 -10.87 -25.90
CA TYR A 381 0.70 -11.25 -26.76
C TYR A 381 0.80 -12.76 -26.94
N LEU A 382 1.46 -13.18 -28.03
CA LEU A 382 1.83 -14.57 -28.32
C LEU A 382 3.26 -14.62 -28.84
N PHE A 383 3.86 -15.80 -28.79
CA PHE A 383 5.07 -16.08 -29.55
C PHE A 383 4.69 -16.64 -30.92
N ASP A 384 5.29 -16.08 -31.98
CA ASP A 384 5.16 -16.62 -33.34
C ASP A 384 6.05 -17.87 -33.55
N ALA A 385 6.04 -18.41 -34.78
CA ALA A 385 6.83 -19.60 -35.12
C ALA A 385 8.35 -19.39 -35.01
N ASP A 386 8.81 -18.14 -35.12
CA ASP A 386 10.21 -17.74 -35.03
C ASP A 386 10.61 -17.33 -33.59
N GLY A 387 9.68 -17.41 -32.65
CA GLY A 387 9.90 -17.10 -31.24
C GLY A 387 9.89 -15.60 -30.93
N GLN A 388 9.26 -14.78 -31.76
CA GLN A 388 9.08 -13.35 -31.51
C GLN A 388 7.75 -13.07 -30.80
N LEU A 389 7.77 -12.15 -29.83
CA LEU A 389 6.59 -11.76 -29.08
C LEU A 389 5.75 -10.75 -29.89
N ILE A 390 4.60 -11.19 -30.39
CA ILE A 390 3.65 -10.39 -31.17
C ILE A 390 2.45 -9.96 -30.31
N LYS A 391 2.03 -8.69 -30.41
CA LYS A 391 0.79 -8.21 -29.77
C LYS A 391 -0.41 -8.69 -30.57
N ILE A 392 -1.47 -9.15 -29.91
CA ILE A 392 -2.73 -9.56 -30.56
C ILE A 392 -3.86 -8.58 -30.24
N LYS A 393 -4.82 -8.44 -31.16
CA LYS A 393 -6.02 -7.62 -30.94
C LYS A 393 -7.01 -8.40 -30.08
N GLY A 394 -7.47 -7.81 -28.99
CA GLY A 394 -8.54 -8.36 -28.18
C GLY A 394 -8.53 -7.79 -26.76
N GLU A 395 -9.58 -8.09 -26.02
CA GLU A 395 -9.67 -7.77 -24.60
C GLU A 395 -9.86 -9.05 -23.81
N LEU A 396 -9.00 -9.28 -22.83
CA LEU A 396 -9.09 -10.38 -21.87
C LEU A 396 -9.89 -9.94 -20.66
N LYS A 397 -11.01 -10.63 -20.39
CA LYS A 397 -11.75 -10.48 -19.12
C LYS A 397 -11.61 -11.75 -18.29
N ILE A 398 -11.13 -11.58 -17.06
CA ILE A 398 -10.91 -12.66 -16.09
C ILE A 398 -11.95 -12.54 -14.98
N ARG A 399 -12.59 -13.65 -14.63
CA ARG A 399 -13.44 -13.77 -13.43
C ARG A 399 -13.04 -15.04 -12.68
N LEU A 400 -12.35 -14.88 -11.55
CA LEU A 400 -11.72 -16.00 -10.83
C LEU A 400 -12.00 -15.95 -9.34
N LYS A 401 -12.35 -17.09 -8.75
CA LYS A 401 -12.33 -17.22 -7.29
C LYS A 401 -10.89 -17.30 -6.80
N GLY A 402 -10.56 -16.61 -5.71
CA GLY A 402 -9.17 -16.53 -5.23
C GLY A 402 -8.52 -17.90 -4.94
N ASN A 403 -9.30 -18.86 -4.41
CA ASN A 403 -8.82 -20.23 -4.20
C ASN A 403 -8.46 -20.95 -5.51
N ASP A 404 -9.23 -20.74 -6.57
CA ASP A 404 -9.01 -21.39 -7.86
C ASP A 404 -7.77 -20.78 -8.52
N PHE A 405 -7.57 -19.46 -8.40
CA PHE A 405 -6.38 -18.79 -8.91
C PHE A 405 -5.09 -19.38 -8.32
N LEU A 406 -4.97 -19.41 -6.99
CA LEU A 406 -3.76 -19.86 -6.31
C LEU A 406 -3.42 -21.32 -6.63
N ARG A 407 -4.43 -22.17 -6.81
CA ARG A 407 -4.25 -23.60 -7.16
C ARG A 407 -3.78 -23.82 -8.59
N ASN A 408 -4.14 -22.92 -9.51
CA ASN A 408 -3.84 -23.03 -10.93
C ASN A 408 -2.45 -22.47 -11.31
N ILE A 409 -1.67 -21.94 -10.36
CA ILE A 409 -0.28 -21.55 -10.61
C ILE A 409 0.58 -22.80 -10.78
N ILE A 410 1.02 -23.07 -12.02
CA ILE A 410 1.79 -24.26 -12.39
C ILE A 410 3.30 -24.00 -12.51
N SER A 411 3.73 -22.76 -12.70
CA SER A 411 5.16 -22.38 -12.69
C SER A 411 5.36 -20.92 -12.26
N VAL A 412 6.50 -20.66 -11.63
CA VAL A 412 6.94 -19.34 -11.16
C VAL A 412 8.32 -19.08 -11.75
N TYR A 413 8.57 -17.86 -12.21
CA TYR A 413 9.82 -17.51 -12.89
C TYR A 413 10.74 -16.64 -12.04
N ASP A 414 11.96 -16.35 -12.52
CA ASP A 414 13.00 -15.59 -11.82
C ASP A 414 13.10 -14.10 -12.20
N ASP A 415 12.08 -13.57 -12.88
CA ASP A 415 11.99 -12.21 -13.43
C ASP A 415 11.23 -11.21 -12.53
N TYR A 416 11.59 -11.20 -11.25
CA TYR A 416 10.95 -10.39 -10.22
C TYR A 416 10.92 -8.89 -10.52
N THR A 417 9.73 -8.29 -10.43
CA THR A 417 9.53 -6.85 -10.63
C THR A 417 8.79 -6.23 -9.45
N TYR A 418 9.25 -5.06 -9.01
CA TYR A 418 8.53 -4.21 -8.07
C TYR A 418 7.51 -3.36 -8.82
N GLN A 419 6.27 -3.31 -8.34
CA GLN A 419 5.29 -2.31 -8.76
C GLN A 419 4.67 -1.64 -7.55
N GLU A 420 4.27 -0.39 -7.73
CA GLU A 420 3.55 0.39 -6.73
C GLU A 420 2.33 1.01 -7.36
N ASN A 421 1.18 0.81 -6.72
CA ASN A 421 -0.11 1.29 -7.15
C ASN A 421 -0.84 1.99 -5.99
N MET A 422 -1.85 2.78 -6.32
CA MET A 422 -2.80 3.28 -5.32
C MET A 422 -3.90 2.25 -5.16
N CYS A 423 -4.13 1.84 -3.91
CA CYS A 423 -5.10 0.82 -3.55
C CYS A 423 -6.23 1.47 -2.75
N TYR A 424 -7.47 1.16 -3.11
CA TYR A 424 -8.67 1.69 -2.45
C TYR A 424 -9.32 0.62 -1.59
N SER A 425 -9.78 1.00 -0.40
CA SER A 425 -10.73 0.23 0.43
C SER A 425 -11.53 1.19 1.32
N SER A 426 -12.25 0.67 2.31
CA SER A 426 -13.03 1.45 3.28
C SER A 426 -12.20 2.49 4.04
N SER A 427 -10.89 2.26 4.22
CA SER A 427 -9.97 3.20 4.85
C SER A 427 -9.37 4.24 3.89
N GLY A 428 -9.93 4.35 2.68
CA GLY A 428 -9.48 5.26 1.63
C GLY A 428 -8.33 4.71 0.79
N HIS A 429 -7.72 5.61 0.03
CA HIS A 429 -6.57 5.38 -0.83
C HIS A 429 -5.26 5.32 -0.05
N VAL A 430 -4.58 4.20 -0.14
CA VAL A 430 -3.22 4.03 0.39
C VAL A 430 -2.32 3.48 -0.71
N SER A 431 -1.04 3.84 -0.70
CA SER A 431 -0.08 3.21 -1.62
C SER A 431 0.08 1.74 -1.25
N ALA A 432 0.12 0.84 -2.22
CA ALA A 432 0.43 -0.57 -2.03
C ALA A 432 1.41 -1.01 -3.11
N ALA A 433 2.16 -2.06 -2.84
CA ALA A 433 3.16 -2.57 -3.76
C ALA A 433 3.05 -4.07 -3.95
N THR A 434 3.69 -4.55 -5.00
CA THR A 434 3.89 -5.97 -5.28
C THR A 434 5.36 -6.18 -5.64
N TYR A 435 5.90 -7.32 -5.22
CA TYR A 435 7.19 -7.80 -5.68
C TYR A 435 7.01 -9.24 -6.14
N THR A 436 6.67 -9.37 -7.41
CA THR A 436 6.19 -10.61 -8.01
C THR A 436 6.93 -10.90 -9.30
N PRO A 437 7.18 -12.18 -9.62
CA PRO A 437 7.70 -12.59 -10.92
C PRO A 437 6.54 -12.86 -11.89
N SER A 438 6.88 -13.25 -13.11
CA SER A 438 5.92 -13.92 -13.98
C SER A 438 5.43 -15.23 -13.35
N ILE A 439 4.16 -15.55 -13.61
CA ILE A 439 3.54 -16.82 -13.23
C ILE A 439 2.85 -17.44 -14.44
N MET A 440 3.03 -18.75 -14.61
CA MET A 440 2.26 -19.54 -15.56
C MET A 440 1.06 -20.15 -14.85
N MET A 441 -0.11 -20.03 -15.46
CA MET A 441 -1.34 -20.63 -14.98
C MET A 441 -1.91 -21.63 -15.98
N ASP A 442 -2.52 -22.68 -15.43
CA ASP A 442 -3.41 -23.57 -16.17
C ASP A 442 -4.75 -22.85 -16.41
N ASN A 443 -5.16 -22.76 -17.68
CA ASN A 443 -6.37 -22.09 -18.14
C ASN A 443 -7.53 -23.05 -18.41
N THR A 444 -7.33 -24.37 -18.27
CA THR A 444 -8.37 -25.38 -18.54
C THR A 444 -9.61 -25.21 -17.66
N SER A 445 -9.47 -24.54 -16.51
CA SER A 445 -10.54 -24.29 -15.53
C SER A 445 -10.99 -22.83 -15.40
N LEU A 446 -10.42 -21.89 -16.15
CA LEU A 446 -10.70 -20.46 -16.00
C LEU A 446 -11.70 -19.97 -17.06
N SER A 447 -12.62 -19.09 -16.66
CA SER A 447 -13.58 -18.45 -17.57
C SER A 447 -12.95 -17.25 -18.26
N ILE A 448 -12.07 -17.51 -19.23
CA ILE A 448 -11.37 -16.48 -19.97
C ILE A 448 -12.03 -16.25 -21.34
N LYS A 449 -12.51 -15.02 -21.53
CA LYS A 449 -13.08 -14.56 -22.80
C LYS A 449 -12.12 -13.55 -23.41
N ILE A 450 -11.78 -13.78 -24.67
CA ILE A 450 -11.10 -12.80 -25.52
C ILE A 450 -12.19 -12.25 -26.44
N ALA A 451 -12.58 -10.99 -26.23
CA ALA A 451 -13.50 -10.33 -27.14
C ALA A 451 -12.72 -9.71 -28.30
N ALA A 452 -13.31 -9.69 -29.50
CA ALA A 452 -12.80 -8.85 -30.58
C ALA A 452 -12.82 -7.39 -30.10
N ALA A 453 -11.69 -6.69 -30.16
CA ALA A 453 -11.66 -5.31 -29.69
C ALA A 453 -12.61 -4.44 -30.54
N SER A 454 -13.55 -3.80 -29.84
CA SER A 454 -14.64 -2.96 -30.37
C SER A 454 -14.14 -1.78 -31.16
#